data_AF-A0A7W6E9F8-F1
#
_entry.id   AF-A0A7W6E9F8-F1
#
_cell.length_a   1.000
_cell.length_b   1.000
_cell.length_c   1.000
_cell.angle_alpha   90.00
_cell.angle_beta   90.00
_cell.angle_gamma   90.00
#
_symmetry.space_group_name_H-M   'P 1'
#
loop_
_entity.id
_entity.type
_entity.pdbx_description
1 polymer ?
#
loop_
_entity_poly.entity_id
_entity_poly.type
_entity_poly.pdbx_seq_one_letter_code
_entity_poly.pdbx_strand_id
1 'polypeptide(L)'
;MELLVFQRGFTPGRATLRTLRSYSANVEAGLDDRLRAESNARQTGDANEAQARTSADTAEAQTRAATDAQEKADRQAADTAEATARANADTAEASTRAAADTAEATARSNADAALQTQITAEVTARQNAVSAEITARAAAVTTEAQARADADAALQTQINALKAVVVPLLGTMTLAAGITILAGKSTRTVAVTGLKRNDNLVVTPNAALPANLSMGEAYCLTDGTLTVVLVNSAALGLSIATAQTIPLGIIALRP
;
A
#
# COMPACT_ATOMS: atom_id res chain seq x y z
N MET A 1 -33.96 -132.40 44.96
CA MET A 1 -33.56 -133.75 44.51
C MET A 1 -32.48 -133.51 43.46
N GLU A 2 -31.22 -133.89 43.61
CA GLU A 2 -30.71 -135.17 44.13
C GLU A 2 -29.58 -134.97 45.15
N LEU A 3 -29.70 -135.74 46.24
CA LEU A 3 -28.57 -136.17 47.05
C LEU A 3 -27.74 -137.14 46.21
N LEU A 4 -26.49 -136.81 45.89
CA LEU A 4 -25.49 -137.79 45.48
C LEU A 4 -24.36 -137.77 46.50
N VAL A 5 -24.48 -138.72 47.43
CA VAL A 5 -23.56 -139.04 48.51
C VAL A 5 -22.25 -139.53 47.91
N PHE A 6 -21.16 -138.77 48.10
CA PHE A 6 -19.80 -139.25 47.84
C PHE A 6 -19.10 -139.59 49.16
N GLN A 7 -19.43 -140.76 49.73
CA GLN A 7 -18.57 -141.39 50.73
C GLN A 7 -17.57 -142.30 50.02
N ARG A 8 -16.27 -141.96 50.03
CA ARG A 8 -15.17 -142.94 50.12
C ARG A 8 -13.92 -142.34 50.80
N GLY A 9 -13.65 -142.86 52.01
CA GLY A 9 -12.32 -143.26 52.48
C GLY A 9 -11.31 -142.18 52.86
N PHE A 10 -11.32 -141.75 54.12
CA PHE A 10 -10.17 -141.10 54.76
C PHE A 10 -9.40 -142.14 55.59
N THR A 11 -8.28 -142.65 55.07
CA THR A 11 -7.30 -143.47 55.81
C THR A 11 -6.08 -142.59 56.13
N PRO A 12 -5.56 -142.53 57.38
CA PRO A 12 -4.36 -141.76 57.70
C PRO A 12 -3.12 -142.54 57.24
N GLY A 13 -2.85 -142.49 55.93
CA GLY A 13 -1.73 -143.18 55.29
C GLY A 13 -0.47 -142.32 55.27
N ARG A 14 0.67 -142.89 55.71
CA ARG A 14 2.01 -142.30 55.52
C ARG A 14 2.21 -141.93 54.05
N ALA A 15 2.35 -140.63 53.76
CA ALA A 15 2.68 -140.15 52.42
C ALA A 15 4.00 -140.79 51.95
N THR A 16 3.98 -141.42 50.78
CA THR A 16 5.20 -141.98 50.21
C THR A 16 6.14 -140.85 49.79
N LEU A 17 7.46 -141.06 49.85
CA LEU A 17 8.47 -140.09 49.39
C LEU A 17 8.20 -139.62 47.94
N ARG A 18 7.62 -140.49 47.12
CA ARG A 18 7.19 -140.19 45.74
C ARG A 18 6.07 -139.14 45.70
N THR A 19 5.08 -139.24 46.59
CA THR A 19 3.96 -138.28 46.67
C THR A 19 4.43 -136.91 47.15
N LEU A 20 5.32 -136.86 48.15
CA LEU A 20 5.88 -135.60 48.65
C LEU A 20 6.75 -134.90 47.59
N ARG A 21 7.56 -135.66 46.84
CA ARG A 21 8.37 -135.14 45.74
C ARG A 21 7.52 -134.62 44.57
N SER A 22 6.39 -135.27 44.30
CA SER A 22 5.43 -134.78 43.30
C SER A 22 4.75 -133.49 43.75
N TYR A 23 4.38 -133.39 45.03
CA TYR A 23 3.77 -132.18 45.58
C TYR A 23 4.75 -131.00 45.57
N SER A 24 6.01 -131.21 45.99
CA SER A 24 7.04 -130.16 45.95
C SER A 24 7.29 -129.67 44.52
N ALA A 25 7.42 -130.59 43.56
CA ALA A 25 7.61 -130.23 42.14
C ALA A 25 6.42 -129.43 41.57
N ASN A 26 5.18 -129.76 41.96
CA ASN A 26 4.00 -129.02 41.53
C ASN A 26 3.95 -127.61 42.14
N VAL A 27 4.36 -127.45 43.40
CA VAL A 27 4.44 -126.14 44.07
C VAL A 27 5.54 -125.28 43.43
N GLU A 28 6.72 -125.86 43.19
CA GLU A 28 7.84 -125.20 42.51
C GLU A 28 7.44 -124.73 41.11
N ALA A 29 6.82 -125.60 40.30
CA ALA A 29 6.31 -125.24 38.98
C ALA A 29 5.25 -124.12 39.05
N GLY A 30 4.32 -124.18 40.01
CA GLY A 30 3.30 -123.14 40.17
C GLY A 30 3.86 -121.79 40.63
N LEU A 31 4.93 -121.77 41.43
CA LEU A 31 5.63 -120.54 41.81
C LEU A 31 6.38 -119.95 40.62
N ASP A 32 7.08 -120.78 39.83
CA ASP A 32 7.80 -120.36 38.63
C ASP A 32 6.86 -119.74 37.58
N ASP A 33 5.69 -120.36 37.37
CA ASP A 33 4.68 -119.82 36.46
C ASP A 33 4.13 -118.47 36.94
N ARG A 34 3.88 -118.32 38.25
CA ARG A 34 3.45 -117.04 38.84
C ARG A 34 4.52 -115.96 38.74
N LEU A 35 5.78 -116.30 39.02
CA LEU A 35 6.92 -115.38 38.89
C LEU A 35 7.10 -114.92 37.45
N ARG A 36 7.00 -115.84 36.49
CA ARG A 36 7.05 -115.52 35.06
C ARG A 36 5.89 -114.63 34.64
N ALA A 37 4.67 -114.94 35.08
CA ALA A 37 3.49 -114.13 34.79
C ALA A 37 3.63 -112.70 35.36
N GLU A 38 4.07 -112.57 36.61
CA GLU A 38 4.32 -111.28 37.27
C GLU A 38 5.43 -110.48 36.54
N SER A 39 6.54 -111.14 36.19
CA SER A 39 7.62 -110.51 35.43
C SER A 39 7.13 -109.97 34.08
N ASN A 40 6.35 -110.77 33.36
CA ASN A 40 5.78 -110.37 32.08
C ASN A 40 4.79 -109.20 32.23
N ALA A 41 3.98 -109.21 33.30
CA ALA A 41 3.05 -108.13 33.59
C ALA A 41 3.77 -106.81 33.89
N ARG A 42 4.86 -106.84 34.66
CA ARG A 42 5.68 -105.64 34.94
C ARG A 42 6.35 -105.10 33.70
N GLN A 43 6.98 -105.96 32.90
CA GLN A 43 7.59 -105.54 31.63
C GLN A 43 6.57 -104.89 30.69
N THR A 44 5.36 -105.45 30.63
CA THR A 44 4.26 -104.87 29.85
C THR A 44 3.84 -103.52 30.42
N GLY A 45 3.72 -103.40 31.75
CA GLY A 45 3.42 -102.14 32.43
C GLY A 45 4.44 -101.04 32.14
N ASP A 46 5.73 -101.35 32.29
CA ASP A 46 6.84 -100.42 32.04
C ASP A 46 6.86 -99.97 30.57
N ALA A 47 6.62 -100.89 29.63
CA ALA A 47 6.53 -100.58 28.21
C ALA A 47 5.35 -99.65 27.90
N ASN A 48 4.19 -99.92 28.50
CA ASN A 48 3.00 -99.07 28.35
C ASN A 48 3.23 -97.67 28.95
N GLU A 49 3.88 -97.57 30.11
CA GLU A 49 4.21 -96.29 30.73
C GLU A 49 5.20 -95.49 29.88
N ALA A 50 6.24 -96.14 29.35
CA ALA A 50 7.20 -95.49 28.46
C ALA A 50 6.53 -94.97 27.17
N GLN A 51 5.60 -95.74 26.61
CA GLN A 51 4.80 -95.31 25.46
C GLN A 51 3.91 -94.11 25.81
N ALA A 52 3.25 -94.14 26.98
CA ALA A 52 2.40 -93.04 27.44
C ALA A 52 3.18 -91.73 27.63
N ARG A 53 4.37 -91.79 28.25
CA ARG A 53 5.25 -90.62 28.43
C ARG A 53 5.70 -90.05 27.08
N THR A 54 6.17 -90.90 26.18
CA THR A 54 6.58 -90.49 24.82
C THR A 54 5.43 -89.81 24.05
N SER A 55 4.21 -90.36 24.20
CA SER A 55 3.02 -89.79 23.56
C SER A 55 2.66 -88.41 24.14
N ALA A 56 2.77 -88.26 25.47
CA ALA A 56 2.53 -86.99 26.15
C ALA A 56 3.55 -85.92 25.75
N ASP A 57 4.84 -86.25 25.74
CA ASP A 57 5.92 -85.34 25.34
C ASP A 57 5.75 -84.89 23.88
N THR A 58 5.33 -85.80 23.00
CA THR A 58 5.04 -85.49 21.60
C THR A 58 3.85 -84.54 21.48
N ALA A 59 2.77 -84.78 22.23
CA ALA A 59 1.59 -83.92 22.23
C ALA A 59 1.89 -82.52 22.79
N GLU A 60 2.72 -82.44 23.84
CA GLU A 60 3.18 -81.17 24.39
C GLU A 60 4.04 -80.40 23.38
N ALA A 61 4.99 -81.07 22.73
CA ALA A 61 5.84 -80.45 21.71
C ALA A 61 5.00 -79.90 20.53
N GLN A 62 4.00 -80.66 20.09
CA GLN A 62 3.06 -80.21 19.05
C GLN A 62 2.25 -79.00 19.49
N THR A 63 1.77 -78.98 20.74
CA THR A 63 1.00 -77.86 21.30
C THR A 63 1.86 -76.60 21.36
N ARG A 64 3.09 -76.69 21.88
CA ARG A 64 4.02 -75.54 21.94
C ARG A 64 4.32 -75.00 20.55
N ALA A 65 4.63 -75.87 19.59
CA ALA A 65 4.90 -75.46 18.20
C ALA A 65 3.69 -74.75 17.55
N ALA A 66 2.46 -75.21 17.83
CA ALA A 66 1.25 -74.57 17.35
C ALA A 66 1.03 -73.18 17.99
N THR A 67 1.26 -73.05 19.29
CA THR A 67 1.17 -71.76 20.00
C THR A 67 2.20 -70.77 19.48
N ASP A 68 3.46 -71.17 19.30
CA ASP A 68 4.52 -70.32 18.77
C ASP A 68 4.21 -69.85 17.34
N ALA A 69 3.66 -70.74 16.51
CA ALA A 69 3.24 -70.41 15.15
C ALA A 69 2.09 -69.39 15.15
N GLN A 70 1.11 -69.55 16.06
CA GLN A 70 0.00 -68.61 16.20
C GLN A 70 0.48 -67.24 16.68
N GLU A 71 1.31 -67.19 17.73
CA GLU A 71 1.85 -65.93 18.25
C GLU A 71 2.65 -65.18 17.18
N LYS A 72 3.43 -65.91 16.38
CA LYS A 72 4.17 -65.34 15.26
C LYS A 72 3.23 -64.80 14.16
N ALA A 73 2.10 -65.45 13.89
CA ALA A 73 1.11 -64.96 12.95
C ALA A 73 0.42 -63.69 13.48
N ASP A 74 0.05 -63.68 14.76
CA ASP A 74 -0.60 -62.54 15.41
C ASP A 74 0.31 -61.30 15.41
N ARG A 75 1.60 -61.46 15.71
CA ARG A 75 2.58 -60.36 15.63
C ARG A 75 2.71 -59.79 14.23
N GLN A 76 2.80 -60.64 13.20
CA GLN A 76 2.86 -60.17 11.81
C GLN A 76 1.60 -59.43 11.38
N ALA A 77 0.42 -59.90 11.83
CA ALA A 77 -0.84 -59.22 11.57
C ALA A 77 -0.89 -57.85 12.26
N ALA A 78 -0.42 -57.75 13.50
CA ALA A 78 -0.33 -56.50 14.24
C ALA A 78 0.62 -55.50 13.56
N ASP A 79 1.82 -55.94 13.16
CA ASP A 79 2.81 -55.11 12.46
C ASP A 79 2.25 -54.57 11.14
N THR A 80 1.53 -55.42 10.40
CA THR A 80 0.87 -55.03 9.13
C THR A 80 -0.25 -54.02 9.37
N ALA A 81 -1.05 -54.20 10.42
CA ALA A 81 -2.10 -53.27 10.80
C ALA A 81 -1.52 -51.91 11.23
N GLU A 82 -0.44 -51.90 12.01
CA GLU A 82 0.26 -50.67 12.42
C GLU A 82 0.86 -49.94 11.22
N ALA A 83 1.52 -50.66 10.31
CA ALA A 83 2.06 -50.08 9.08
C ALA A 83 0.97 -49.44 8.22
N THR A 84 -0.17 -50.11 8.09
CA THR A 84 -1.34 -49.59 7.37
C THR A 84 -1.91 -48.34 8.06
N ALA A 85 -2.04 -48.36 9.38
CA ALA A 85 -2.54 -47.23 10.15
C ALA A 85 -1.63 -45.99 10.01
N ARG A 86 -0.30 -46.18 10.05
CA ARG A 86 0.67 -45.10 9.83
C ARG A 86 0.57 -44.52 8.41
N ALA A 87 0.53 -45.37 7.39
CA ALA A 87 0.40 -44.91 5.99
C ALA A 87 -0.90 -44.10 5.75
N ASN A 88 -2.00 -44.52 6.38
CA ASN A 88 -3.27 -43.79 6.30
C ASN A 88 -3.20 -42.44 7.03
N ALA A 89 -2.56 -42.40 8.20
CA ALA A 89 -2.35 -41.15 8.95
C ALA A 89 -1.49 -40.16 8.15
N ASP A 90 -0.38 -40.62 7.58
CA ASP A 90 0.51 -39.79 6.75
C ASP A 90 -0.23 -39.24 5.52
N THR A 91 -1.06 -40.06 4.88
CA THR A 91 -1.89 -39.63 3.75
C THR A 91 -2.92 -38.58 4.15
N ALA A 92 -3.60 -38.77 5.28
CA ALA A 92 -4.58 -37.82 5.80
C ALA A 92 -3.93 -36.48 6.18
N GLU A 93 -2.75 -36.53 6.79
CA GLU A 93 -1.97 -35.35 7.13
C GLU A 93 -1.54 -34.59 5.87
N ALA A 94 -0.95 -35.29 4.89
CA ALA A 94 -0.53 -34.69 3.62
C ALA A 94 -1.71 -34.01 2.89
N SER A 95 -2.88 -34.65 2.87
CA SER A 95 -4.10 -34.06 2.30
C SER A 95 -4.54 -32.80 3.04
N THR A 96 -4.49 -32.82 4.37
CA THR A 96 -4.86 -31.67 5.21
C THR A 96 -3.91 -30.49 4.98
N ARG A 97 -2.60 -30.73 4.92
CA ARG A 97 -1.60 -29.69 4.63
C ARG A 97 -1.81 -29.08 3.24
N ALA A 98 -2.01 -29.92 2.21
CA ALA A 98 -2.25 -29.43 0.84
C ALA A 98 -3.52 -28.57 0.73
N ALA A 99 -4.58 -28.93 1.45
CA ALA A 99 -5.80 -28.13 1.51
C ALA A 99 -5.57 -26.77 2.20
N ALA A 100 -4.80 -26.76 3.31
CA ALA A 100 -4.43 -25.53 4.01
C ALA A 100 -3.58 -24.60 3.12
N ASP A 101 -2.58 -25.14 2.43
CA ASP A 101 -1.72 -24.38 1.52
C ASP A 101 -2.53 -23.75 0.37
N THR A 102 -3.49 -24.50 -0.18
CA THR A 102 -4.40 -24.00 -1.23
C THR A 102 -5.29 -22.87 -0.72
N ALA A 103 -5.84 -23.02 0.50
CA ALA A 103 -6.67 -22.00 1.13
C ALA A 103 -5.87 -20.72 1.41
N GLU A 104 -4.64 -20.84 1.90
CA GLU A 104 -3.75 -19.71 2.13
C GLU A 104 -3.38 -18.99 0.82
N ALA A 105 -3.01 -19.74 -0.22
CA ALA A 105 -2.70 -19.17 -1.53
C ALA A 105 -3.88 -18.37 -2.10
N THR A 106 -5.10 -18.91 -1.96
CA THR A 106 -6.34 -18.24 -2.36
C THR A 106 -6.58 -16.97 -1.55
N ALA A 107 -6.39 -17.02 -0.22
CA ALA A 107 -6.56 -15.86 0.65
C ALA A 107 -5.57 -14.74 0.31
N ARG A 108 -4.29 -15.07 0.06
CA ARG A 108 -3.27 -14.11 -0.37
C ARG A 108 -3.61 -13.48 -1.72
N SER A 109 -4.01 -14.30 -2.71
CA SER A 109 -4.40 -13.80 -4.02
C SER A 109 -5.59 -12.83 -3.97
N ASN A 110 -6.59 -13.12 -3.13
CA ASN A 110 -7.73 -12.24 -2.93
C ASN A 110 -7.34 -10.92 -2.24
N ALA A 111 -6.44 -10.98 -1.25
CA ALA A 111 -5.92 -9.79 -0.58
C ALA A 111 -5.14 -8.90 -1.55
N ASP A 112 -4.30 -9.48 -2.40
CA ASP A 112 -3.53 -8.77 -3.42
C ASP A 112 -4.46 -8.09 -4.44
N ALA A 113 -5.51 -8.79 -4.90
CA ALA A 113 -6.50 -8.23 -5.81
C ALA A 113 -7.29 -7.06 -5.17
N ALA A 114 -7.62 -7.16 -3.89
CA ALA A 114 -8.29 -6.09 -3.15
C ALA A 114 -7.37 -4.87 -3.00
N LEU A 115 -6.10 -5.08 -2.64
CA LEU A 115 -5.10 -4.02 -2.53
C LEU A 115 -4.87 -3.33 -3.87
N GLN A 116 -4.73 -4.10 -4.96
CA GLN A 116 -4.57 -3.54 -6.30
C GLN A 116 -5.77 -2.68 -6.71
N THR A 117 -6.99 -3.09 -6.37
CA THR A 117 -8.20 -2.31 -6.59
C THR A 117 -8.15 -0.96 -5.85
N GLN A 118 -7.76 -0.98 -4.57
CA GLN A 118 -7.64 0.23 -3.76
C GLN A 118 -6.57 1.19 -4.30
N ILE A 119 -5.41 0.65 -4.71
CA ILE A 119 -4.33 1.43 -5.32
C ILE A 119 -4.82 2.11 -6.61
N THR A 120 -5.50 1.38 -7.49
CA THR A 120 -6.05 1.94 -8.73
C THR A 120 -7.07 3.04 -8.46
N ALA A 121 -7.94 2.85 -7.46
CA ALA A 121 -8.92 3.86 -7.05
C ALA A 121 -8.24 5.14 -6.53
N GLU A 122 -7.23 5.01 -5.67
CA GLU A 122 -6.48 6.14 -5.12
C GLU A 122 -5.71 6.89 -6.22
N VAL A 123 -5.07 6.18 -7.15
CA VAL A 123 -4.39 6.79 -8.30
C VAL A 123 -5.38 7.61 -9.13
N THR A 124 -6.56 7.06 -9.39
CA THR A 124 -7.62 7.76 -10.13
C THR A 124 -8.10 9.00 -9.37
N ALA A 125 -8.33 8.89 -8.06
CA ALA A 125 -8.76 10.00 -7.22
C ALA A 125 -7.72 11.13 -7.22
N ARG A 126 -6.44 10.79 -7.06
CA ARG A 126 -5.34 11.77 -7.12
C ARG A 126 -5.23 12.43 -8.48
N GLN A 127 -5.36 11.67 -9.57
CA GLN A 127 -5.32 12.23 -10.91
C GLN A 127 -6.45 13.24 -11.12
N ASN A 128 -7.66 12.93 -10.67
CA ASN A 128 -8.80 13.83 -10.76
C ASN A 128 -8.59 15.10 -9.91
N ALA A 129 -8.07 14.96 -8.69
CA ALA A 129 -7.77 16.10 -7.81
C ALA A 129 -6.72 17.02 -8.42
N VAL A 130 -5.65 16.46 -9.00
CA VAL A 130 -4.60 17.23 -9.68
C VAL A 130 -5.16 17.96 -10.90
N SER A 131 -5.98 17.29 -11.71
CA SER A 131 -6.62 17.93 -12.87
C SER A 131 -7.55 19.07 -12.45
N ALA A 132 -8.35 18.89 -11.39
CA ALA A 132 -9.21 19.94 -10.86
C ALA A 132 -8.40 21.15 -10.34
N GLU A 133 -7.31 20.91 -9.62
CA GLU A 133 -6.41 21.96 -9.13
C GLU A 133 -5.78 22.75 -10.28
N ILE A 134 -5.32 22.06 -11.35
CA ILE A 134 -4.77 22.71 -12.54
C ILE A 134 -5.80 23.64 -13.18
N THR A 135 -7.04 23.16 -13.35
CA THR A 135 -8.13 23.98 -13.90
C THR A 135 -8.44 25.18 -13.02
N ALA A 136 -8.54 24.99 -11.70
CA ALA A 136 -8.80 26.07 -10.75
C ALA A 136 -7.69 27.13 -10.78
N ARG A 137 -6.42 26.72 -10.80
CA ARG A 137 -5.29 27.64 -10.92
C ARG A 137 -5.29 28.40 -12.25
N ALA A 138 -5.59 27.74 -13.36
CA ALA A 138 -5.67 28.40 -14.66
C ALA A 138 -6.77 29.48 -14.69
N ALA A 139 -7.93 29.21 -14.09
CA ALA A 139 -9.01 30.18 -13.96
C ALA A 139 -8.63 31.36 -13.06
N ALA A 140 -7.97 31.09 -11.93
CA ALA A 140 -7.48 32.13 -11.02
C ALA A 140 -6.45 33.04 -11.70
N VAL A 141 -5.49 32.46 -12.43
CA VAL A 141 -4.49 33.23 -13.21
C VAL A 141 -5.16 34.09 -14.27
N THR A 142 -6.16 33.56 -14.98
CA THR A 142 -6.92 34.32 -15.99
C THR A 142 -7.69 35.49 -15.35
N THR A 143 -8.30 35.26 -14.20
CA THR A 143 -9.04 36.29 -13.44
C THR A 143 -8.12 37.41 -12.97
N GLU A 144 -6.97 37.06 -12.39
CA GLU A 144 -5.94 38.01 -11.97
C GLU A 144 -5.41 38.83 -13.16
N ALA A 145 -5.16 38.17 -14.30
CA ALA A 145 -4.69 38.85 -15.51
C ALA A 145 -5.73 39.87 -16.03
N GLN A 146 -7.01 39.52 -16.01
CA GLN A 146 -8.09 40.45 -16.38
C GLN A 146 -8.18 41.62 -15.41
N ALA A 147 -8.10 41.35 -14.10
CA ALA A 147 -8.13 42.41 -13.09
C ALA A 147 -6.97 43.41 -13.26
N ARG A 148 -5.77 42.93 -13.62
CA ARG A 148 -4.63 43.80 -13.97
C ARG A 148 -4.89 44.63 -15.22
N ALA A 149 -5.43 44.02 -16.29
CA ALA A 149 -5.77 44.73 -17.51
C ALA A 149 -6.83 45.82 -17.29
N ASP A 150 -7.85 45.53 -16.47
CA ASP A 150 -8.90 46.49 -16.11
C ASP A 150 -8.35 47.65 -15.28
N ALA A 151 -7.45 47.36 -14.33
CA ALA A 151 -6.77 48.39 -13.54
C ALA A 151 -5.88 49.29 -14.42
N ASP A 152 -5.12 48.71 -15.35
CA ASP A 152 -4.31 49.45 -16.30
C ASP A 152 -5.17 50.34 -17.22
N ALA A 153 -6.31 49.82 -17.70
CA ALA A 153 -7.26 50.60 -18.51
C ALA A 153 -7.89 51.76 -17.71
N ALA A 154 -8.21 51.53 -16.43
CA ALA A 154 -8.70 52.58 -15.54
C ALA A 154 -7.64 53.67 -15.31
N LEU A 155 -6.39 53.28 -15.05
CA LEU A 155 -5.28 54.20 -14.90
C LEU A 155 -5.03 55.00 -16.19
N GLN A 156 -5.11 54.35 -17.35
CA GLN A 156 -4.94 55.01 -18.64
C GLN A 156 -6.04 56.05 -18.89
N THR A 157 -7.28 55.77 -18.49
CA THR A 157 -8.39 56.72 -18.51
C THR A 157 -8.11 57.93 -17.62
N GLN A 158 -7.63 57.72 -16.40
CA GLN A 158 -7.26 58.81 -15.49
C GLN A 158 -6.12 59.67 -16.04
N ILE A 159 -5.09 59.06 -16.65
CA ILE A 159 -4.00 59.76 -17.33
C ILE A 159 -4.54 60.62 -18.47
N ASN A 160 -5.45 60.09 -19.29
CA ASN A 160 -6.04 60.83 -20.40
C ASN A 160 -6.90 62.00 -19.91
N ALA A 161 -7.68 61.81 -18.85
CA ALA A 161 -8.43 62.89 -18.21
C ALA A 161 -7.50 63.99 -17.68
N LEU A 162 -6.41 63.62 -17.01
CA LEU A 162 -5.41 64.58 -16.54
C LEU A 162 -4.73 65.31 -17.70
N LYS A 163 -4.36 64.61 -18.78
CA LYS A 163 -3.82 65.23 -20.01
C LYS A 163 -4.80 66.22 -20.64
N ALA A 164 -6.10 65.94 -20.61
CA ALA A 164 -7.11 66.84 -21.14
C ALA A 164 -7.30 68.11 -20.28
N VAL A 165 -7.04 68.01 -18.97
CA VAL A 165 -6.98 69.18 -18.08
C VAL A 165 -5.68 69.97 -18.30
N VAL A 166 -4.56 69.27 -18.48
CA VAL A 166 -3.25 69.84 -18.79
C VAL A 166 -3.17 70.14 -20.30
N VAL A 167 -3.90 71.16 -20.76
CA VAL A 167 -3.84 71.61 -22.15
C VAL A 167 -2.60 72.51 -22.33
N PRO A 168 -1.64 72.17 -23.20
CA PRO A 168 -0.65 73.13 -23.67
C PRO A 168 -1.39 74.18 -24.52
N LEU A 169 -1.50 75.36 -23.95
CA LEU A 169 -2.02 76.53 -24.64
C LEU A 169 -0.92 77.02 -25.58
N LEU A 170 -1.09 76.82 -26.88
CA LEU A 170 -0.14 77.33 -27.87
C LEU A 170 -0.54 78.76 -28.23
N GLY A 171 0.28 79.73 -27.82
CA GLY A 171 0.15 81.13 -28.17
C GLY A 171 1.43 81.62 -28.84
N THR A 172 1.30 82.25 -30.00
CA THR A 172 2.42 82.94 -30.65
C THR A 172 2.35 84.43 -30.34
N MET A 173 3.39 84.96 -29.72
CA MET A 173 3.52 86.39 -29.49
C MET A 173 4.32 87.01 -30.63
N THR A 174 3.64 87.74 -31.52
CA THR A 174 4.32 88.50 -32.58
C THR A 174 4.62 89.91 -32.11
N LEU A 175 5.89 90.31 -32.05
CA LEU A 175 6.30 91.69 -31.86
C LEU A 175 6.38 92.36 -33.24
N ALA A 176 5.61 93.43 -33.46
CA ALA A 176 5.64 94.15 -34.72
C ALA A 176 6.99 94.85 -34.91
N ALA A 177 7.44 94.94 -36.17
CA ALA A 177 8.64 95.68 -36.52
C ALA A 177 8.48 97.17 -36.19
N GLY A 178 9.55 97.81 -35.72
CA GLY A 178 9.57 99.25 -35.43
C GLY A 178 9.02 99.66 -34.07
N ILE A 179 8.70 98.72 -33.16
CA ILE A 179 8.38 99.06 -31.77
C ILE A 179 9.66 99.54 -31.08
N THR A 180 9.70 100.82 -30.71
CA THR A 180 10.75 101.40 -29.87
C THR A 180 10.34 101.24 -28.41
N ILE A 181 11.03 100.36 -27.67
CA ILE A 181 10.78 100.15 -26.25
C ILE A 181 11.71 101.06 -25.45
N LEU A 182 11.18 102.19 -25.01
CA LEU A 182 11.83 103.06 -24.05
C LEU A 182 11.84 102.35 -22.68
N ALA A 183 13.00 102.30 -21.98
CA ALA A 183 13.20 101.55 -20.73
C ALA A 183 11.94 101.51 -19.85
N GLY A 184 11.29 100.34 -19.79
CA GLY A 184 9.93 100.24 -19.30
C GLY A 184 9.23 98.94 -19.69
N LYS A 185 8.10 98.67 -19.03
CA LYS A 185 7.24 97.50 -19.25
C LYS A 185 6.44 97.68 -20.55
N SER A 186 6.50 96.70 -21.45
CA SER A 186 5.62 96.64 -22.62
C SER A 186 4.62 95.51 -22.46
N THR A 187 3.34 95.81 -22.66
CA THR A 187 2.27 94.83 -22.52
C THR A 187 1.76 94.42 -23.89
N ARG A 188 1.72 93.12 -24.19
CA ARG A 188 1.04 92.60 -25.37
C ARG A 188 0.03 91.53 -25.01
N THR A 189 -1.04 91.56 -25.78
CA THR A 189 -2.17 90.67 -25.62
C THR A 189 -2.25 89.74 -26.83
N VAL A 190 -2.36 88.44 -26.57
CA VAL A 190 -2.43 87.39 -27.58
C VAL A 190 -3.70 86.59 -27.33
N ALA A 191 -4.42 86.26 -28.42
CA ALA A 191 -5.55 85.34 -28.35
C ALA A 191 -5.00 83.92 -28.16
N VAL A 192 -5.41 83.29 -27.08
CA VAL A 192 -4.98 81.94 -26.70
C VAL A 192 -6.23 81.10 -26.48
N THR A 193 -6.50 80.21 -27.43
CA THR A 193 -7.69 79.36 -27.42
C THR A 193 -7.70 78.47 -26.18
N GLY A 194 -8.78 78.55 -25.38
CA GLY A 194 -8.98 77.70 -24.21
C GLY A 194 -8.46 78.25 -22.88
N LEU A 195 -7.76 79.40 -22.89
CA LEU A 195 -7.35 80.12 -21.69
C LEU A 195 -8.57 80.76 -21.01
N LYS A 196 -8.73 80.64 -19.69
CA LYS A 196 -9.83 81.23 -18.92
C LYS A 196 -9.34 82.37 -18.03
N ARG A 197 -10.23 83.32 -17.72
CA ARG A 197 -9.96 84.39 -16.76
C ARG A 197 -9.50 83.76 -15.43
N ASN A 198 -8.40 84.27 -14.87
CA ASN A 198 -7.80 83.83 -13.60
C ASN A 198 -7.20 82.41 -13.59
N ASP A 199 -7.01 81.75 -14.72
CA ASP A 199 -6.17 80.53 -14.76
C ASP A 199 -4.78 80.84 -14.18
N ASN A 200 -4.18 79.92 -13.41
CA ASN A 200 -2.79 80.06 -12.97
C ASN A 200 -1.85 79.64 -14.10
N LEU A 201 -0.96 80.54 -14.53
CA LEU A 201 -0.25 80.40 -15.80
C LEU A 201 1.25 80.23 -15.60
N VAL A 202 1.79 79.18 -16.20
CA VAL A 202 3.23 79.05 -16.41
C VAL A 202 3.50 79.37 -17.87
N VAL A 203 4.18 80.49 -18.12
CA VAL A 203 4.53 80.97 -19.47
C VAL A 203 6.03 80.92 -19.63
N THR A 204 6.50 80.16 -20.62
CA THR A 204 7.94 80.01 -20.91
C THR A 204 8.17 80.32 -22.38
N PRO A 205 9.15 81.17 -22.74
CA PRO A 205 9.50 81.36 -24.15
C PRO A 205 10.17 80.10 -24.68
N ASN A 206 9.72 79.60 -25.83
CA ASN A 206 10.25 78.36 -26.42
C ASN A 206 11.61 78.58 -27.12
N ALA A 207 12.10 79.82 -27.16
CA ALA A 207 13.42 80.21 -27.67
C ALA A 207 14.03 81.28 -26.75
N ALA A 208 15.36 81.37 -26.75
CA ALA A 208 16.05 82.40 -25.96
C ALA A 208 15.55 83.79 -26.35
N LEU A 209 15.15 84.58 -25.35
CA LEU A 209 14.83 85.97 -25.56
C LEU A 209 16.13 86.70 -25.96
N PRO A 210 16.04 87.75 -26.80
CA PRO A 210 17.16 88.67 -27.02
C PRO A 210 17.76 89.14 -25.69
N ALA A 211 19.07 89.35 -25.62
CA ALA A 211 19.83 89.57 -24.38
C ALA A 211 19.34 90.74 -23.50
N ASN A 212 18.54 91.64 -24.05
CA ASN A 212 17.98 92.83 -23.40
C ASN A 212 16.48 92.68 -23.03
N LEU A 213 15.85 91.53 -23.31
CA LEU A 213 14.45 91.28 -23.00
C LEU A 213 14.33 90.16 -21.97
N SER A 214 13.43 90.36 -21.02
CA SER A 214 13.03 89.36 -20.04
C SER A 214 11.51 89.27 -19.97
N MET A 215 10.99 88.08 -19.68
CA MET A 215 9.57 87.91 -19.37
C MET A 215 9.30 88.57 -18.01
N GLY A 216 8.34 89.50 -17.99
CA GLY A 216 7.74 90.00 -16.77
C GLY A 216 6.53 89.14 -16.37
N GLU A 217 5.56 89.77 -15.75
CA GLU A 217 4.31 89.10 -15.35
C GLU A 217 3.48 88.71 -16.58
N ALA A 218 2.80 87.56 -16.49
CA ALA A 218 1.82 87.12 -17.45
C ALA A 218 0.52 86.78 -16.73
N TYR A 219 -0.61 87.24 -17.27
CA TYR A 219 -1.92 87.06 -16.66
C TYR A 219 -3.04 87.06 -17.70
N CYS A 220 -4.19 86.53 -17.32
CA CYS A 220 -5.40 86.46 -18.15
C CYS A 220 -6.55 87.20 -17.46
N LEU A 221 -6.84 88.43 -17.91
CA LEU A 221 -7.95 89.24 -17.36
C LEU A 221 -9.29 88.95 -18.05
N THR A 222 -9.29 88.30 -19.21
CA THR A 222 -10.49 87.99 -20.00
C THR A 222 -10.29 86.65 -20.69
N ASP A 223 -11.36 85.84 -20.74
CA ASP A 223 -11.37 84.57 -21.44
C ASP A 223 -10.74 84.66 -22.84
N GLY A 224 -9.92 83.66 -23.17
CA GLY A 224 -9.25 83.52 -24.45
C GLY A 224 -8.06 84.46 -24.68
N THR A 225 -7.62 85.21 -23.67
CA THR A 225 -6.72 86.36 -23.88
C THR A 225 -5.54 86.38 -22.89
N LEU A 226 -4.33 86.04 -23.35
CA LEU A 226 -3.12 86.13 -22.56
C LEU A 226 -2.51 87.52 -22.67
N THR A 227 -2.22 88.16 -21.54
CA THR A 227 -1.45 89.39 -21.49
C THR A 227 -0.07 89.11 -20.90
N VAL A 228 0.97 89.40 -21.67
CA VAL A 228 2.37 89.22 -21.26
C VAL A 228 3.06 90.56 -21.20
N VAL A 229 3.75 90.81 -20.09
CA VAL A 229 4.62 91.97 -19.93
C VAL A 229 6.04 91.57 -20.31
N LEU A 230 6.66 92.32 -21.20
CA LEU A 230 8.09 92.24 -21.49
C LEU A 230 8.81 93.37 -20.75
N VAL A 231 9.89 93.02 -20.06
CA VAL A 231 10.74 93.97 -19.36
C VAL A 231 12.05 94.09 -20.13
N ASN A 232 12.36 95.31 -20.56
CA ASN A 232 13.63 95.64 -21.17
C ASN A 232 14.62 96.12 -20.10
N SER A 233 15.78 95.48 -20.02
CA SER A 233 16.84 95.79 -19.07
C SER A 233 17.91 96.75 -19.62
N ALA A 234 17.80 97.19 -20.88
CA ALA A 234 18.75 98.09 -21.51
C ALA A 234 18.27 99.56 -21.55
N ALA A 235 19.23 100.49 -21.45
CA ALA A 235 19.02 101.93 -21.50
C ALA A 235 18.33 102.38 -22.81
N LEU A 236 17.46 103.39 -22.66
CA LEU A 236 16.57 104.01 -23.65
C LEU A 236 17.06 103.90 -25.13
N GLY A 237 16.35 103.14 -25.98
CA GLY A 237 16.47 103.31 -27.44
C GLY A 237 16.57 102.07 -28.35
N LEU A 238 16.28 100.85 -27.90
CA LEU A 238 16.24 99.70 -28.82
C LEU A 238 14.90 99.63 -29.58
N SER A 239 14.99 99.59 -30.92
CA SER A 239 13.88 99.29 -31.82
C SER A 239 13.99 97.87 -32.35
N ILE A 240 12.85 97.19 -32.47
CA ILE A 240 12.79 95.84 -33.06
C ILE A 240 12.96 95.98 -34.58
N ALA A 241 14.14 95.63 -35.10
CA ALA A 241 14.50 95.83 -36.51
C ALA A 241 13.66 94.99 -37.48
N THR A 242 13.22 93.80 -37.07
CA THR A 242 12.36 92.90 -37.85
C THR A 242 11.33 92.27 -36.93
N ALA A 243 10.11 92.05 -37.43
CA ALA A 243 9.05 91.45 -36.62
C ALA A 243 9.52 90.11 -36.04
N GLN A 244 9.47 89.99 -34.71
CA GLN A 244 9.89 88.77 -34.02
C GLN A 244 8.68 88.00 -33.57
N THR A 245 8.58 86.75 -34.02
CA THR A 245 7.58 85.82 -33.52
C THR A 245 8.23 84.99 -32.42
N ILE A 246 7.74 85.16 -31.20
CA ILE A 246 8.18 84.40 -30.03
C ILE A 246 7.10 83.33 -29.76
N PRO A 247 7.34 82.06 -30.10
CA PRO A 247 6.47 80.99 -29.68
C PRO A 247 6.54 80.85 -28.15
N LEU A 248 5.39 80.85 -27.50
CA LEU A 248 5.28 80.67 -26.05
C LEU A 248 4.74 79.27 -25.75
N GLY A 249 5.39 78.58 -24.83
CA GLY A 249 4.82 77.42 -24.15
C GLY A 249 4.01 77.93 -22.96
N ILE A 250 2.69 77.79 -23.02
CA ILE A 250 1.79 78.22 -21.96
C ILE A 250 1.09 76.99 -21.40
N ILE A 251 1.11 76.84 -20.08
CA ILE A 251 0.37 75.80 -19.37
C ILE A 251 -0.56 76.51 -18.41
N ALA A 252 -1.87 76.26 -18.53
CA ALA A 252 -2.85 76.68 -17.54
C ALA A 252 -3.05 75.56 -16.51
N LEU A 253 -2.78 75.89 -15.25
CA LEU A 253 -3.09 75.05 -14.11
C LEU A 253 -4.44 75.52 -13.56
N ARG A 254 -5.49 74.78 -13.91
CA ARG A 254 -6.83 75.01 -13.37
C ARG A 254 -6.88 74.40 -11.95
N PRO A 255 -7.41 75.11 -10.94
CA PRO A 255 -7.68 74.52 -9.63
C PRO A 255 -8.75 73.42 -9.71
#